data_AF-A0A4P6JNG0-F1
#
_entry.id   AF-A0A4P6JNG0-F1
#
_cell.length_a   1.000
_cell.length_b   1.000
_cell.length_c   1.000
_cell.angle_alpha   90.00
_cell.angle_beta   90.00
_cell.angle_gamma   90.00
#
_symmetry.space_group_name_H-M   'P 1'
#
loop_
_entity.id
_entity.type
_entity.pdbx_description
1 polymer ?
#
loop_
_entity_poly.entity_id
_entity_poly.type
_entity_poly.pdbx_seq_one_letter_code
_entity_poly.pdbx_strand_id
1 'polypeptide(L)'
;MELQPKQIIIDNIVDYCLSLREMQINTAFDSSMLLGGKVQEQIDALRQLAPPQGGLVDGQVVMDSIRFLKEHALPGRQLHVVMHRINRAGDMMLWTYEVGQMRDGTWHIDGASGGSVSQCYPLGGKAWVSLREGRCKGNPDVFYLSGTVIDAGHDVKRIRVITEDGVILEDVIEHGAVLLIAEQKIKQPLYAELYDRKGNLVGSHKALAENSSAHLN
;
A
#
# COMPACT_ATOMS: atom_id res chain seq x y z
N MET A 1 -18.61 6.08 -19.33
CA MET A 1 -18.79 6.39 -17.89
C MET A 1 -17.39 6.42 -17.31
N GLU A 2 -16.91 7.59 -16.92
CA GLU A 2 -15.54 7.80 -16.48
C GLU A 2 -15.38 7.17 -15.08
N LEU A 3 -14.67 6.05 -14.98
CA LEU A 3 -14.41 5.42 -13.70
C LEU A 3 -13.49 6.35 -12.90
N GLN A 4 -13.97 6.77 -11.74
CA GLN A 4 -13.18 7.56 -10.80
C GLN A 4 -12.02 6.70 -10.26
N PRO A 5 -10.85 7.28 -9.94
CA PRO A 5 -9.67 6.55 -9.47
C PRO A 5 -9.96 5.47 -8.41
N LYS A 6 -10.82 5.79 -7.44
CA LYS A 6 -11.22 4.86 -6.36
C LYS A 6 -11.96 3.63 -6.87
N GLN A 7 -12.76 3.75 -7.92
CA GLN A 7 -13.49 2.61 -8.48
C GLN A 7 -12.53 1.63 -9.14
N ILE A 8 -11.55 2.12 -9.91
CA ILE A 8 -10.54 1.26 -10.54
C ILE A 8 -9.71 0.52 -9.49
N ILE A 9 -9.40 1.18 -8.37
CA ILE A 9 -8.72 0.53 -7.24
C ILE A 9 -9.59 -0.58 -6.63
N ILE A 10 -10.88 -0.32 -6.40
CA ILE A 10 -11.81 -1.35 -5.89
C ILE A 10 -11.87 -2.54 -6.85
N ASP A 11 -12.02 -2.28 -8.15
CA ASP A 11 -12.08 -3.33 -9.18
C ASP A 11 -10.78 -4.16 -9.18
N ASN A 12 -9.62 -3.49 -9.07
CA ASN A 12 -8.32 -4.17 -8.99
C ASN A 12 -8.16 -5.04 -7.72
N ILE A 13 -8.63 -4.57 -6.56
CA ILE A 13 -8.63 -5.36 -5.31
C ILE A 13 -9.47 -6.63 -5.49
N VAL A 14 -10.64 -6.51 -6.11
CA VAL A 14 -11.52 -7.65 -6.40
C VAL A 14 -10.80 -8.64 -7.30
N ASP A 15 -10.25 -8.17 -8.42
CA ASP A 15 -9.57 -9.02 -9.40
C ASP A 15 -8.36 -9.74 -8.79
N TYR A 16 -7.53 -9.03 -8.02
CA TYR A 16 -6.38 -9.61 -7.33
C TYR A 16 -6.81 -10.75 -6.40
N CYS A 17 -7.88 -10.58 -5.63
CA CYS A 17 -8.30 -11.60 -4.68
C CYS A 17 -9.07 -12.76 -5.31
N LEU A 18 -9.75 -12.52 -6.44
CA LEU A 18 -10.20 -13.61 -7.31
C LEU A 18 -9.02 -14.43 -7.82
N SER A 19 -7.94 -13.79 -8.27
CA SER A 19 -6.73 -14.49 -8.74
C SER A 19 -6.03 -15.29 -7.63
N LEU A 20 -5.94 -14.76 -6.41
CA LEU A 20 -5.35 -15.47 -5.27
C LEU A 20 -6.16 -16.71 -4.88
N ARG A 21 -7.49 -16.63 -4.96
CA ARG A 21 -8.38 -17.77 -4.72
C ARG A 21 -8.11 -18.90 -5.72
N GLU A 22 -7.82 -18.56 -6.97
CA GLU A 22 -7.45 -19.53 -8.00
C GLU A 22 -6.03 -20.09 -7.77
N MET A 23 -5.09 -19.25 -7.34
CA MET A 23 -3.71 -19.65 -7.02
C MET A 23 -3.59 -20.48 -5.73
N GLN A 24 -4.58 -20.53 -4.84
CA GLN A 24 -4.60 -21.53 -3.77
C GLN A 24 -4.82 -22.97 -4.26
N ILE A 25 -4.96 -23.18 -5.58
CA ILE A 25 -4.77 -24.49 -6.23
C ILE A 25 -3.28 -24.80 -6.49
N ASN A 26 -2.36 -23.81 -6.47
CA ASN A 26 -0.91 -24.02 -6.53
C ASN A 26 -0.13 -22.77 -6.04
N THR A 27 0.48 -22.89 -4.86
CA THR A 27 1.21 -21.85 -4.10
C THR A 27 2.32 -21.07 -4.84
N ALA A 28 2.48 -19.82 -4.41
CA ALA A 28 3.56 -18.83 -4.57
C ALA A 28 3.63 -18.11 -5.94
N PHE A 29 3.30 -16.80 -5.94
CA PHE A 29 3.44 -15.97 -7.13
C PHE A 29 4.00 -14.58 -6.84
N ASP A 30 4.88 -14.13 -7.74
CA ASP A 30 5.56 -12.84 -7.80
C ASP A 30 4.68 -11.85 -8.59
N SER A 31 4.47 -10.67 -8.03
CA SER A 31 3.52 -9.63 -8.50
C SER A 31 3.88 -8.97 -9.84
N SER A 32 4.90 -9.45 -10.55
CA SER A 32 5.40 -8.84 -11.79
C SER A 32 4.64 -9.21 -13.09
N MET A 33 3.67 -10.15 -13.07
CA MET A 33 3.05 -10.66 -14.31
C MET A 33 1.64 -10.14 -14.67
N LEU A 34 1.00 -9.24 -13.92
CA LEU A 34 -0.38 -8.79 -14.23
C LEU A 34 -0.47 -7.65 -15.26
N LEU A 35 0.41 -7.64 -16.27
CA LEU A 35 0.34 -6.69 -17.40
C LEU A 35 0.15 -7.45 -18.71
N GLY A 36 -1.11 -7.61 -19.17
CA GLY A 36 -1.38 -8.02 -20.56
C GLY A 36 -2.76 -8.64 -20.88
N GLY A 37 -3.70 -7.81 -21.32
CA GLY A 37 -4.51 -8.07 -22.54
C GLY A 37 -5.64 -9.09 -22.59
N LYS A 38 -5.86 -9.99 -21.62
CA LYS A 38 -6.98 -10.97 -21.67
C LYS A 38 -7.81 -11.13 -20.39
N VAL A 39 -7.53 -10.29 -19.40
CA VAL A 39 -8.09 -10.41 -18.05
C VAL A 39 -9.62 -10.22 -18.04
N GLN A 40 -10.15 -9.33 -18.88
CA GLN A 40 -11.59 -9.00 -18.86
C GLN A 40 -12.50 -10.15 -19.35
N GLU A 41 -12.14 -10.82 -20.46
CA GLU A 41 -12.92 -11.97 -20.96
C GLU A 41 -12.88 -13.16 -20.00
N GLN A 42 -11.75 -13.33 -19.29
CA GLN A 42 -11.61 -14.36 -18.27
C GLN A 42 -12.46 -14.02 -17.03
N ILE A 43 -12.46 -12.77 -16.57
CA ILE A 43 -13.33 -12.29 -15.48
C ILE A 43 -14.80 -12.49 -15.80
N ASP A 44 -15.24 -12.16 -17.02
CA ASP A 44 -16.66 -12.25 -17.39
C ASP A 44 -17.12 -13.71 -17.57
N ALA A 45 -16.25 -14.62 -18.03
CA ALA A 45 -16.51 -16.06 -18.01
C ALA A 45 -16.59 -16.59 -16.56
N LEU A 46 -15.77 -16.07 -15.64
CA LEU A 46 -15.71 -16.50 -14.25
C LEU A 46 -16.91 -16.01 -13.41
N ARG A 47 -17.48 -14.84 -13.74
CA ARG A 47 -18.73 -14.34 -13.13
C ARG A 47 -19.94 -15.25 -13.37
N GLN A 48 -19.89 -16.10 -14.39
CA GLN A 48 -20.97 -17.05 -14.72
C GLN A 48 -20.85 -18.41 -14.00
N LEU A 49 -19.72 -18.68 -13.32
CA LEU A 49 -19.54 -19.89 -12.53
C LEU A 49 -20.15 -19.69 -11.14
N ALA A 50 -21.18 -20.49 -10.81
CA ALA A 50 -21.77 -20.48 -9.48
C ALA A 50 -20.72 -20.80 -8.40
N PRO A 51 -20.74 -20.13 -7.24
CA PRO A 51 -19.80 -20.46 -6.16
C PRO A 51 -20.02 -21.92 -5.72
N PRO A 52 -18.95 -22.68 -5.45
CA PRO A 52 -19.09 -24.02 -4.88
C PRO A 52 -19.85 -23.91 -3.56
N GLN A 53 -20.87 -24.76 -3.41
CA GLN A 53 -21.64 -24.83 -2.17
C GLN A 53 -20.76 -25.41 -1.06
N GLY A 54 -20.30 -24.54 -0.15
CA GLY A 54 -19.67 -24.94 1.11
C GLY A 54 -18.35 -24.21 1.39
N GLY A 55 -18.39 -23.27 2.35
CA GLY A 55 -17.22 -22.68 3.01
C GLY A 55 -16.42 -21.68 2.17
N LEU A 56 -16.24 -20.46 2.69
CA LEU A 56 -15.31 -19.50 2.09
C LEU A 56 -13.88 -19.93 2.45
N VAL A 57 -13.04 -20.15 1.44
CA VAL A 57 -11.62 -20.48 1.56
C VAL A 57 -10.85 -19.26 2.06
N ASP A 58 -9.77 -19.45 2.84
CA ASP A 58 -8.83 -18.39 3.21
C ASP A 58 -8.39 -17.57 1.98
N GLY A 59 -8.34 -16.24 2.07
CA GLY A 59 -7.95 -15.37 0.95
C GLY A 59 -9.09 -14.62 0.25
N GLN A 60 -10.30 -14.63 0.82
CA GLN A 60 -11.39 -13.78 0.33
C GLN A 60 -11.38 -12.38 0.94
N VAL A 61 -11.41 -11.37 0.08
CA VAL A 61 -11.63 -9.98 0.51
C VAL A 61 -13.03 -9.85 1.06
N VAL A 62 -13.10 -9.26 2.26
CA VAL A 62 -14.38 -8.82 2.80
C VAL A 62 -14.67 -7.44 2.22
N MET A 63 -15.50 -7.36 1.18
CA MET A 63 -15.71 -6.12 0.40
C MET A 63 -16.12 -4.91 1.26
N ASP A 64 -16.93 -5.14 2.29
CA ASP A 64 -17.37 -4.09 3.22
C ASP A 64 -16.26 -3.57 4.14
N SER A 65 -15.06 -4.14 4.07
CA SER A 65 -13.88 -3.78 4.86
C SER A 65 -12.89 -2.90 4.13
N ILE A 66 -13.09 -2.65 2.83
CA ILE A 66 -12.23 -1.76 2.05
C ILE A 66 -12.34 -0.34 2.61
N ARG A 67 -11.21 0.24 3.01
CA ARG A 67 -11.11 1.59 3.54
C ARG A 67 -9.97 2.32 2.84
N PHE A 68 -10.30 3.44 2.21
CA PHE A 68 -9.31 4.42 1.76
C PHE A 68 -8.87 5.20 2.99
N LEU A 69 -7.62 5.00 3.41
CA LEU A 69 -7.08 5.61 4.61
C LEU A 69 -6.45 6.95 4.30
N LYS A 70 -5.80 7.07 3.14
CA LYS A 70 -5.09 8.27 2.73
C LYS A 70 -4.97 8.37 1.23
N GLU A 71 -4.95 9.59 0.72
CA GLU A 71 -4.70 9.87 -0.68
C GLU A 71 -3.78 11.07 -0.86
N HIS A 72 -3.06 11.09 -1.97
CA HIS A 72 -2.31 12.26 -2.41
C HIS A 72 -2.40 12.39 -3.92
N ALA A 73 -2.72 13.59 -4.41
CA ALA A 73 -2.84 13.86 -5.83
C ALA A 73 -1.59 14.60 -6.34
N LEU A 74 -1.10 14.15 -7.49
CA LEU A 74 -0.06 14.79 -8.28
C LEU A 74 -0.64 15.11 -9.67
N PRO A 75 -0.01 15.98 -10.48
CA PRO A 75 -0.45 16.21 -11.85
C PRO A 75 -0.55 14.90 -12.65
N GLY A 76 -1.79 14.52 -13.02
CA GLY A 76 -2.08 13.30 -13.78
C GLY A 76 -1.89 11.99 -13.02
N ARG A 77 -1.71 12.01 -11.69
CA ARG A 77 -1.52 10.79 -10.87
C ARG A 77 -2.12 10.93 -9.49
N GLN A 78 -2.40 9.80 -8.84
CA GLN A 78 -2.74 9.78 -7.42
C GLN A 78 -2.11 8.56 -6.75
N LEU A 79 -1.82 8.70 -5.47
CA LEU A 79 -1.44 7.61 -4.58
C LEU A 79 -2.55 7.40 -3.56
N HIS A 80 -2.93 6.14 -3.33
CA HIS A 80 -4.00 5.76 -2.41
C HIS A 80 -3.51 4.68 -1.46
N VAL A 81 -3.56 4.95 -0.15
CA VAL A 81 -3.36 3.93 0.88
C VAL A 81 -4.71 3.32 1.22
N VAL A 82 -4.83 2.02 0.97
CA VAL A 82 -6.07 1.26 1.12
C VAL A 82 -5.83 0.09 2.06
N MET A 83 -6.78 -0.13 2.95
CA MET A 83 -6.75 -1.25 3.88
C MET A 83 -8.02 -2.09 3.74
N HIS A 84 -7.87 -3.41 3.81
CA HIS A 84 -9.01 -4.34 3.79
C HIS A 84 -8.68 -5.65 4.50
N ARG A 85 -9.70 -6.38 4.92
CA ARG A 85 -9.59 -7.75 5.42
C ARG A 85 -9.42 -8.74 4.28
N ILE A 86 -8.63 -9.79 4.50
CA ILE A 86 -8.45 -10.92 3.57
C ILE A 86 -9.03 -12.25 4.06
N ASN A 87 -9.59 -12.27 5.26
CA ASN A 87 -10.36 -13.40 5.77
C ASN A 87 -11.30 -12.95 6.91
N ARG A 88 -12.10 -13.91 7.40
CA ARG A 88 -12.98 -13.70 8.56
C ARG A 88 -12.25 -13.71 9.90
N ALA A 89 -11.03 -14.26 9.96
CA ALA A 89 -10.18 -14.23 11.14
C ALA A 89 -9.75 -12.79 11.49
N GLY A 90 -9.84 -11.88 10.52
CA GLY A 90 -9.58 -10.45 10.71
C GLY A 90 -8.20 -10.02 10.23
N ASP A 91 -7.51 -10.87 9.46
CA ASP A 91 -6.21 -10.50 8.89
C ASP A 91 -6.38 -9.34 7.91
N MET A 92 -5.50 -8.35 8.06
CA MET A 92 -5.56 -7.08 7.35
C MET A 92 -4.44 -7.00 6.32
N MET A 93 -4.75 -6.46 5.15
CA MET A 93 -3.78 -6.03 4.14
C MET A 93 -3.78 -4.51 4.06
N LEU A 94 -2.59 -3.93 3.92
CA LEU A 94 -2.40 -2.55 3.52
C LEU A 94 -1.76 -2.52 2.14
N TRP A 95 -2.36 -1.77 1.22
CA TRP A 95 -1.87 -1.54 -0.11
C TRP A 95 -1.74 -0.05 -0.38
N THR A 96 -0.70 0.31 -1.11
CA THR A 96 -0.52 1.62 -1.71
C THR A 96 -0.65 1.45 -3.21
N TYR A 97 -1.67 2.09 -3.78
CA TYR A 97 -1.95 2.08 -5.21
C TYR A 97 -1.46 3.37 -5.85
N GLU A 98 -0.69 3.24 -6.91
CA GLU A 98 -0.43 4.32 -7.86
C GLU A 98 -1.44 4.24 -9.00
N VAL A 99 -2.17 5.33 -9.21
CA VAL A 99 -3.08 5.48 -10.35
C VAL A 99 -2.62 6.62 -11.24
N GLY A 100 -2.55 6.37 -12.54
CA GLY A 100 -2.17 7.35 -13.55
C GLY A 100 -3.34 7.70 -14.45
N GLN A 101 -3.35 8.94 -14.93
CA GLN A 101 -4.28 9.40 -15.95
C GLN A 101 -3.62 9.33 -17.33
N MET A 102 -4.29 8.64 -18.26
CA MET A 102 -3.89 8.58 -19.66
C MET A 102 -4.23 9.88 -20.40
N ARG A 103 -3.70 10.04 -21.62
CA ARG A 103 -3.92 11.23 -22.46
C ARG A 103 -5.38 11.46 -22.84
N ASP A 104 -6.17 10.39 -22.90
CA ASP A 104 -7.61 10.43 -23.19
C ASP A 104 -8.47 10.74 -21.95
N GLY A 105 -7.82 11.01 -20.79
CA GLY A 105 -8.47 11.31 -19.52
C GLY A 105 -8.80 10.09 -18.67
N THR A 106 -8.65 8.87 -19.19
CA THR A 106 -8.97 7.64 -18.44
C THR A 106 -7.93 7.35 -17.36
N TRP A 107 -8.36 6.72 -16.27
CA TRP A 107 -7.49 6.32 -15.17
C TRP A 107 -7.06 4.85 -15.30
N HIS A 108 -5.90 4.51 -14.77
CA HIS A 108 -5.40 3.12 -14.69
C HIS A 108 -4.49 2.93 -13.48
N ILE A 109 -4.27 1.68 -13.09
CA ILE A 109 -3.30 1.32 -12.05
C ILE A 109 -1.92 1.25 -12.69
N ASP A 110 -1.01 2.10 -12.22
CA ASP A 110 0.40 2.10 -12.65
C ASP A 110 1.25 1.12 -11.83
N GLY A 111 0.87 0.92 -10.57
CA GLY A 111 1.54 0.02 -9.65
C GLY A 111 0.77 -0.15 -8.34
N ALA A 112 1.09 -1.22 -7.63
CA ALA A 112 0.59 -1.46 -6.29
C ALA A 112 1.72 -2.08 -5.44
N SER A 113 1.86 -1.60 -4.21
CA SER A 113 2.82 -2.15 -3.25
C SER A 113 2.12 -2.30 -1.91
N GLY A 114 2.22 -3.46 -1.29
CA GLY A 114 1.49 -3.73 -0.07
C GLY A 114 1.87 -5.05 0.56
N GLY A 115 1.15 -5.41 1.59
CA GLY A 115 1.37 -6.66 2.29
C GLY A 115 0.46 -6.82 3.49
N SER A 116 0.56 -7.99 4.10
CA SER A 116 -0.10 -8.27 5.36
C SER A 116 0.38 -7.26 6.39
N VAL A 117 -0.56 -6.69 7.13
CA VAL A 117 -0.27 -5.95 8.36
C VAL A 117 -0.03 -7.00 9.44
N SER A 118 1.06 -7.76 9.31
CA SER A 118 1.49 -8.62 10.39
C SER A 118 1.92 -7.71 11.53
N GLN A 119 1.34 -7.95 12.71
CA GLN A 119 1.70 -7.21 13.91
C GLN A 119 3.06 -7.69 14.43
N CYS A 120 4.12 -7.50 13.66
CA CYS A 120 5.48 -7.62 14.16
C CYS A 120 5.75 -6.40 15.03
N TYR A 121 5.26 -6.46 16.27
CA TYR A 121 5.52 -5.46 17.28
C TYR A 121 7.02 -5.47 17.62
N PRO A 122 7.70 -4.32 17.66
CA PRO A 122 8.91 -4.25 18.47
C PRO A 122 8.52 -4.59 19.91
N LEU A 123 9.17 -5.62 20.46
CA LEU A 123 9.04 -6.00 21.86
C LEU A 123 9.47 -4.80 22.72
N GLY A 124 8.52 -4.06 23.30
CA GLY A 124 8.88 -2.94 24.17
C GLY A 124 7.87 -1.80 24.33
N GLY A 125 6.66 -1.88 23.77
CA GLY A 125 5.61 -0.86 24.01
C GLY A 125 5.95 0.54 23.51
N LYS A 126 6.91 0.66 22.59
CA LYS A 126 7.27 1.91 21.93
C LYS A 126 6.45 2.10 20.67
N ALA A 127 6.11 3.36 20.38
CA ALA A 127 5.55 3.72 19.09
C ALA A 127 6.52 3.32 17.96
N TRP A 128 5.98 2.79 16.87
CA TRP A 128 6.76 2.30 15.74
C TRP A 128 6.05 2.56 14.43
N VAL A 129 6.81 2.60 13.33
CA VAL A 129 6.26 2.70 11.98
C VAL A 129 6.96 1.69 11.09
N SER A 130 6.17 0.96 10.30
CA SER A 130 6.66 0.10 9.22
C SER A 130 6.44 0.83 7.91
N LEU A 131 7.53 1.25 7.27
CA LEU A 131 7.49 1.96 5.99
C LEU A 131 7.93 1.05 4.85
N ARG A 132 7.30 1.24 3.69
CA ARG A 132 7.69 0.68 2.41
C ARG A 132 7.91 1.84 1.45
N GLU A 133 8.95 1.73 0.65
CA GLU A 133 9.20 2.68 -0.42
C GLU A 133 8.63 2.21 -1.75
N GLY A 134 8.38 3.18 -2.62
CA GLY A 134 8.13 2.96 -4.02
C GLY A 134 8.51 4.17 -4.85
N ARG A 135 8.44 3.99 -6.17
CA ARG A 135 8.70 5.05 -7.16
C ARG A 135 7.56 5.08 -8.14
N CYS A 136 7.14 6.28 -8.51
CA CYS A 136 6.08 6.44 -9.48
C CYS A 136 6.53 5.98 -10.88
N LYS A 137 5.69 5.17 -11.53
CA LYS A 137 5.97 4.72 -12.90
C LYS A 137 6.06 5.91 -13.84
N GLY A 138 7.10 5.94 -14.68
CA GLY A 138 7.32 7.04 -15.61
C GLY A 138 7.70 8.38 -14.97
N ASN A 139 7.94 8.44 -13.65
CA ASN A 139 8.66 9.55 -13.02
C ASN A 139 9.57 9.01 -11.90
N PRO A 140 10.76 8.49 -12.23
CA PRO A 140 11.65 7.82 -11.26
C PRO A 140 12.20 8.75 -10.18
N ASP A 141 12.07 10.07 -10.37
CA ASP A 141 12.45 11.08 -9.39
C ASP A 141 11.38 11.29 -8.32
N VAL A 142 10.13 10.86 -8.56
CA VAL A 142 9.08 10.85 -7.54
C VAL A 142 9.22 9.59 -6.70
N PHE A 143 9.58 9.81 -5.45
CA PHE A 143 9.72 8.81 -4.40
C PHE A 143 8.55 8.92 -3.44
N TYR A 144 8.02 7.79 -2.99
CA TYR A 144 7.01 7.78 -1.94
C TYR A 144 7.33 6.76 -0.86
N LEU A 145 6.90 7.06 0.36
CA LEU A 145 6.88 6.14 1.49
C LEU A 145 5.44 5.96 1.93
N SER A 146 5.07 4.72 2.21
CA SER A 146 3.76 4.40 2.76
C SER A 146 3.88 3.33 3.83
N GLY A 147 2.96 3.31 4.77
CA GLY A 147 3.08 2.39 5.89
C GLY A 147 2.02 2.53 6.96
N THR A 148 2.19 1.75 8.02
CA THR A 148 1.35 1.80 9.22
C THR A 148 2.14 2.18 10.45
N VAL A 149 1.49 2.96 11.32
CA VAL A 149 1.97 3.29 12.65
C VAL A 149 1.37 2.34 13.67
N ILE A 150 2.25 1.76 14.48
CA ILE A 150 1.92 1.08 15.72
C ILE A 150 2.01 2.13 16.82
N ASP A 151 0.87 2.59 17.31
CA ASP A 151 0.78 3.70 18.25
C ASP A 151 1.31 3.37 19.65
N ALA A 152 1.05 2.14 20.11
CA ALA A 152 1.37 1.65 21.47
C ALA A 152 0.87 2.56 22.63
N GLY A 153 -0.21 3.33 22.42
CA GLY A 153 -0.82 4.17 23.44
C GLY A 153 -0.22 5.57 23.58
N HIS A 154 0.63 5.98 22.64
CA HIS A 154 1.32 7.27 22.66
C HIS A 154 0.56 8.40 21.96
N ASP A 155 -0.61 8.13 21.36
CA ASP A 155 -1.39 9.11 20.57
C ASP A 155 -0.53 9.81 19.51
N VAL A 156 0.21 9.02 18.73
CA VAL A 156 1.01 9.46 17.60
C VAL A 156 0.12 10.20 16.62
N LYS A 157 0.57 11.39 16.21
CA LYS A 157 -0.14 12.26 15.25
C LYS A 157 0.70 12.67 14.08
N ARG A 158 2.02 12.53 14.16
CA ARG A 158 2.92 13.05 13.15
C ARG A 158 4.15 12.19 13.03
N ILE A 159 4.64 12.07 11.82
CA ILE A 159 5.89 11.40 11.50
C ILE A 159 6.81 12.39 10.78
N ARG A 160 8.10 12.33 11.10
CA ARG A 160 9.16 12.83 10.23
C ARG A 160 9.99 11.67 9.74
N VAL A 161 10.36 11.70 8.48
CA VAL A 161 11.38 10.84 7.92
C VAL A 161 12.54 11.70 7.49
N ILE A 162 13.70 11.42 8.07
CA ILE A 162 14.94 12.16 7.88
C ILE A 162 15.88 11.28 7.07
N THR A 163 16.40 11.84 5.99
CA THR A 163 17.37 11.20 5.11
C THR A 163 18.79 11.42 5.63
N GLU A 164 19.75 10.67 5.10
CA GLU A 164 21.16 10.86 5.42
C GLU A 164 21.68 12.27 5.11
N ASP A 165 21.20 12.87 4.02
CA ASP A 165 21.56 14.23 3.59
C ASP A 165 20.71 15.34 4.23
N GLY A 166 19.89 14.99 5.22
CA GLY A 166 19.14 15.96 6.04
C GLY A 166 17.83 16.46 5.41
N VAL A 167 17.36 15.86 4.32
CA VAL A 167 16.01 16.09 3.80
C VAL A 167 15.01 15.54 4.82
N ILE A 168 13.96 16.32 5.08
CA ILE A 168 12.90 15.96 6.02
C ILE A 168 11.59 15.87 5.26
N LEU A 169 10.99 14.69 5.28
CA LEU A 169 9.63 14.47 4.83
C LEU A 169 8.74 14.38 6.07
N GLU A 170 7.59 15.04 6.06
CA GLU A 170 6.69 15.10 7.21
C GLU A 170 5.26 14.75 6.80
N ASP A 171 4.56 14.02 7.66
CA ASP A 171 3.17 13.66 7.43
C ASP A 171 2.37 13.60 8.74
N VAL A 172 1.07 13.86 8.64
CA VAL A 172 0.10 13.71 9.73
C VAL A 172 -0.48 12.30 9.67
N ILE A 173 -0.46 11.60 10.80
CA ILE A 173 -0.99 10.24 10.89
C ILE A 173 -2.50 10.28 10.91
N GLU A 174 -3.11 9.69 9.89
CA GLU A 174 -4.55 9.55 9.74
C GLU A 174 -4.90 8.07 9.68
N HIS A 175 -5.82 7.62 10.54
CA HIS A 175 -6.22 6.21 10.63
C HIS A 175 -5.05 5.21 10.80
N GLY A 176 -3.94 5.66 11.40
CA GLY A 176 -2.73 4.86 11.57
C GLY A 176 -1.90 4.66 10.31
N ALA A 177 -2.21 5.37 9.22
CA ALA A 177 -1.49 5.30 7.95
C ALA A 177 -0.54 6.49 7.74
N VAL A 178 0.52 6.24 6.98
CA VAL A 178 1.50 7.23 6.50
C VAL A 178 1.51 7.23 4.98
N LEU A 179 1.58 8.42 4.38
CA LEU A 179 1.89 8.61 2.96
C LEU A 179 2.76 9.87 2.80
N LEU A 180 4.06 9.66 2.57
CA LEU A 180 5.04 10.73 2.34
C LEU A 180 5.47 10.69 0.88
N ILE A 181 5.64 11.85 0.26
CA ILE A 181 6.07 11.98 -1.14
C ILE A 181 7.20 12.99 -1.23
N ALA A 182 8.18 12.69 -2.08
CA ALA A 182 9.25 13.58 -2.46
C ALA A 182 9.35 13.60 -3.99
N GLU A 183 9.30 14.80 -4.58
CA GLU A 183 9.56 15.00 -6.02
C GLU A 183 11.07 15.12 -6.31
N GLN A 184 11.86 14.35 -5.58
CA GLN A 184 13.31 14.28 -5.71
C GLN A 184 13.82 12.92 -5.25
N LYS A 185 15.02 12.57 -5.72
CA LYS A 185 15.72 11.40 -5.19
C LYS A 185 16.02 11.59 -3.71
N ILE A 186 15.71 10.56 -2.94
CA ILE A 186 15.95 10.49 -1.51
C ILE A 186 17.14 9.56 -1.24
N LYS A 187 18.08 10.02 -0.42
CA LYS A 187 19.20 9.20 0.04
C LYS A 187 18.82 8.40 1.28
N GLN A 188 19.15 7.12 1.24
CA GLN A 188 19.04 6.21 2.38
C GLN A 188 20.37 6.18 3.15
N PRO A 189 20.39 5.74 4.43
CA PRO A 189 19.26 5.19 5.20
C PRO A 189 18.24 6.25 5.61
N LEU A 190 17.03 5.81 5.94
CA LEU A 190 15.96 6.68 6.42
C LEU A 190 15.72 6.46 7.90
N TYR A 191 15.57 7.57 8.65
CA TYR A 191 15.26 7.56 10.06
C TYR A 191 13.85 8.12 10.27
N ALA A 192 13.00 7.35 10.93
CA ALA A 192 11.68 7.83 11.34
C ALA A 192 11.74 8.43 12.74
N GLU A 193 10.98 9.49 12.93
CA GLU A 193 10.65 10.10 14.20
C GLU A 193 9.13 10.22 14.31
N LEU A 194 8.58 9.75 15.42
CA LEU A 194 7.14 9.74 15.68
C LEU A 194 6.83 10.70 16.82
N TYR A 195 5.82 11.53 16.61
CA TYR A 195 5.45 12.59 17.52
C TYR A 195 4.00 12.44 17.98
N ASP A 196 3.77 12.65 19.28
CA ASP A 196 2.44 12.72 19.84
C ASP A 196 1.71 14.01 19.44
N ARG A 197 0.45 14.14 19.87
CA ARG A 197 -0.38 15.34 19.64
C ARG A 197 0.21 16.63 20.22
N LYS A 198 1.02 16.54 21.29
CA LYS A 198 1.67 17.70 21.92
C LYS A 198 2.98 18.08 21.24
N GLY A 199 3.42 17.29 20.26
CA GLY A 199 4.68 17.48 19.56
C GLY A 199 5.89 16.86 20.27
N ASN A 200 5.69 16.00 21.27
CA ASN A 200 6.79 15.28 21.91
C ASN A 200 7.22 14.11 21.04
N LEU A 201 8.52 13.86 20.98
CA LEU A 201 9.08 12.66 20.33
C LEU A 201 8.76 11.43 21.19
N VAL A 202 8.02 10.47 20.64
CA VAL A 202 7.59 9.24 21.33
C VAL A 202 8.19 7.96 20.74
N GLY A 203 8.83 8.06 19.57
CA GLY A 203 9.56 6.97 18.94
C GLY A 203 10.56 7.47 17.91
N SER A 204 11.69 6.80 17.79
CA SER A 204 12.63 7.01 16.69
C SER A 204 13.41 5.75 16.39
N HIS A 205 13.60 5.46 15.11
CA HIS A 205 14.31 4.29 14.62
C HIS A 205 14.72 4.45 13.16
N LYS A 206 15.68 3.63 12.74
CA LYS A 206 15.99 3.45 11.31
C LYS A 206 14.80 2.73 10.66
N ALA A 207 14.14 3.40 9.72
CA ALA A 207 12.94 2.90 9.06
C ALA A 207 13.26 2.11 7.79
N LEU A 208 14.27 2.56 7.03
CA LEU A 208 14.80 1.84 5.87
C LEU A 208 16.34 1.85 5.95
N ALA A 209 16.94 0.68 5.73
CA ALA A 209 18.39 0.55 5.66
C ALA A 209 18.93 1.14 4.35
N GLU A 210 20.25 1.30 4.28
CA GLU A 210 20.92 1.55 3.00
C GLU A 210 20.55 0.44 2.02
N ASN A 211 20.15 0.82 0.81
CA ASN A 211 19.98 -0.08 -0.30
C ASN A 211 21.26 -0.92 -0.41
N SER A 212 21.18 -2.16 0.04
CA SER A 212 22.07 -3.20 -0.41
C SER A 212 21.72 -3.37 -1.87
N SER A 213 22.40 -2.66 -2.75
CA SER A 213 22.30 -2.83 -4.19
C SER A 213 22.61 -4.29 -4.52
N ALA A 214 21.59 -5.13 -4.50
CA ALA A 214 21.62 -6.53 -4.87
C ALA A 214 20.41 -6.82 -5.75
N HIS A 215 20.65 -6.60 -7.05
CA HIS A 215 20.05 -7.29 -8.19
C HIS A 215 18.55 -7.09 -8.47
N LEU A 216 18.25 -6.10 -9.31
CA LEU A 216 17.38 -6.32 -10.48
C LEU A 216 17.99 -5.55 -11.67
N ASN A 217 18.78 -6.27 -12.47
CA ASN A 217 19.02 -5.97 -13.89
C ASN A 217 17.92 -6.64 -14.71
#